data_AF-A0A941LQ28-F1
#
_entry.id   AF-A0A941LQ28-F1
#
_cell.length_a   1.000
_cell.length_b   1.000
_cell.length_c   1.000
_cell.angle_alpha   90.00
_cell.angle_beta   90.00
_cell.angle_gamma   90.00
#
_symmetry.space_group_name_H-M   'P 1'
#
loop_
_entity.id
_entity.type
_entity.pdbx_description
1 polymer ?
#
loop_
_entity_poly.entity_id
_entity_poly.type
_entity_poly.pdbx_seq_one_letter_code
_entity_poly.pdbx_strand_id
1 'polypeptide(L)'
;MVIGHWLKLSHQRSALQGRRSGLRPQAALLTPSSSQPIPHASRSAFHPLRSPAGFTLLEMLIALFLLGGVLAVVLPRISFEEDLRSTGRKLVGVLRTFQGQAAADQTPLRLYLDLDQGLYWMMVIEGKEERLPLDPAWKTPRTLPESIRLTEVSIGQDKRMGGRAGVTFFPNGRIEPVTMYLMDNRNNLLGLAVDSLTGAIRISDERFDPPPNRFIPDRVKVLLKASAQQAGTNGTARGGPAAPSRAQ
;
A
#
# COMPACT_ATOMS: atom_id res chain seq x y z
N MET A 1 24.43 -26.36 -31.85
CA MET A 1 23.63 -27.39 -32.53
C MET A 1 22.15 -27.04 -32.33
N VAL A 2 21.44 -26.66 -33.41
CA VAL A 2 20.00 -26.28 -33.49
C VAL A 2 19.57 -25.05 -32.62
N ILE A 3 19.09 -23.87 -33.07
CA ILE A 3 18.45 -23.28 -34.30
C ILE A 3 16.94 -22.98 -34.13
N GLY A 4 16.53 -21.76 -34.53
CA GLY A 4 15.13 -21.29 -34.69
C GLY A 4 14.78 -20.09 -33.78
N HIS A 5 14.76 -18.80 -34.17
CA HIS A 5 14.59 -18.06 -35.44
C HIS A 5 13.16 -17.97 -36.00
N TRP A 6 12.47 -16.85 -35.69
CA TRP A 6 11.58 -16.06 -36.56
C TRP A 6 11.67 -14.58 -36.08
N LEU A 7 12.09 -13.58 -36.88
CA LEU A 7 11.39 -12.85 -37.97
C LEU A 7 10.17 -12.01 -37.47
N LYS A 8 9.89 -10.78 -37.97
CA LYS A 8 10.42 -10.03 -39.13
C LYS A 8 10.20 -8.51 -38.99
N LEU A 9 11.04 -7.72 -39.67
CA LEU A 9 10.85 -6.27 -39.92
C LEU A 9 9.64 -5.97 -40.82
N SER A 10 9.12 -4.74 -40.74
CA SER A 10 8.47 -4.04 -41.86
C SER A 10 8.94 -2.59 -41.97
N HIS A 11 9.71 -2.31 -43.03
CA HIS A 11 10.08 -0.97 -43.50
C HIS A 11 9.05 -0.51 -44.55
N GLN A 12 8.75 0.80 -44.61
CA GLN A 12 8.71 1.70 -45.80
C GLN A 12 7.97 3.00 -45.40
N ARG A 13 8.49 4.22 -45.61
CA ARG A 13 8.99 4.97 -46.79
C ARG A 13 7.90 5.72 -47.58
N SER A 14 7.98 7.05 -47.44
CA SER A 14 7.93 8.06 -48.52
C SER A 14 6.61 8.40 -49.24
N ALA A 15 6.37 9.73 -49.35
CA ALA A 15 6.31 10.49 -50.61
C ALA A 15 5.08 11.41 -50.86
N LEU A 16 5.36 12.72 -50.85
CA LEU A 16 5.14 13.69 -51.94
C LEU A 16 3.72 14.16 -52.38
N GLN A 17 3.71 15.47 -52.70
CA GLN A 17 2.97 16.18 -53.75
C GLN A 17 1.42 16.25 -53.79
N GLY A 18 0.94 17.49 -53.67
CA GLY A 18 0.26 18.23 -54.76
C GLY A 18 -1.27 18.04 -54.89
N ARG A 19 -2.11 19.09 -54.91
CA ARG A 19 -2.21 20.31 -55.77
C ARG A 19 -3.39 20.14 -56.75
N ARG A 20 -4.18 21.21 -56.92
CA ARG A 20 -5.28 21.45 -57.91
C ARG A 20 -6.66 20.91 -57.48
N SER A 21 -7.80 21.62 -57.51
CA SER A 21 -8.33 22.85 -58.15
C SER A 21 -9.33 22.61 -59.31
N GLY A 22 -10.58 23.01 -59.08
CA GLY A 22 -11.63 23.37 -60.06
C GLY A 22 -12.63 24.29 -59.31
N LEU A 23 -13.08 25.48 -59.75
CA LEU A 23 -13.61 25.92 -61.07
C LEU A 23 -14.82 25.04 -61.46
N ARG A 24 -16.03 25.52 -61.77
CA ARG A 24 -16.60 26.86 -62.12
C ARG A 24 -18.17 26.69 -62.24
N PRO A 25 -19.02 27.58 -62.83
CA PRO A 25 -19.21 29.05 -62.72
C PRO A 25 -20.71 29.56 -62.79
N GLN A 26 -20.91 30.89 -62.91
CA GLN A 26 -22.05 31.64 -63.52
C GLN A 26 -23.42 31.67 -62.76
N ALA A 27 -24.27 32.71 -62.84
CA ALA A 27 -24.23 34.01 -63.55
C ALA A 27 -24.90 35.09 -62.65
N ALA A 28 -24.40 36.31 -62.47
CA ALA A 28 -24.39 37.46 -63.39
C ALA A 28 -25.78 38.08 -63.69
N LEU A 29 -26.09 39.22 -63.07
CA LEU A 29 -26.99 40.26 -63.60
C LEU A 29 -26.48 41.67 -63.25
N LEU A 30 -26.73 42.60 -64.18
CA LEU A 30 -26.30 44.01 -64.26
C LEU A 30 -27.58 44.89 -64.16
N THR A 31 -27.63 46.19 -63.85
CA THR A 31 -26.68 47.33 -63.61
C THR A 31 -27.54 48.49 -62.99
N PRO A 32 -27.14 49.79 -62.92
CA PRO A 32 -25.86 50.48 -62.67
C PRO A 32 -25.98 51.63 -61.61
N SER A 33 -24.88 52.36 -61.43
CA SER A 33 -24.83 53.82 -61.14
C SER A 33 -25.36 54.38 -59.80
N SER A 34 -24.43 54.82 -58.96
CA SER A 34 -24.25 56.26 -58.73
C SER A 34 -22.87 56.56 -58.16
N SER A 35 -22.18 57.51 -58.79
CA SER A 35 -20.93 58.09 -58.31
C SER A 35 -21.20 59.16 -57.25
N GLN A 36 -20.35 59.27 -56.23
CA GLN A 36 -19.78 60.54 -55.73
C GLN A 36 -18.63 60.27 -54.73
N PRO A 37 -17.69 61.21 -54.54
CA PRO A 37 -16.43 60.96 -53.83
C PRO A 37 -16.43 61.37 -52.34
N ILE A 38 -15.38 60.88 -51.66
CA ILE A 38 -14.90 61.13 -50.30
C ILE A 38 -15.08 62.59 -49.81
N PRO A 39 -15.30 62.79 -48.49
CA PRO A 39 -14.23 63.46 -47.75
C PRO A 39 -13.78 62.73 -46.47
N HIS A 40 -12.53 62.99 -46.11
CA HIS A 40 -11.84 62.36 -44.98
C HIS A 40 -12.51 62.73 -43.65
N ALA A 41 -12.97 61.72 -42.92
CA ALA A 41 -13.21 61.82 -41.49
C ALA A 41 -12.33 60.79 -40.79
N SER A 42 -11.13 61.21 -40.38
CA SER A 42 -10.35 60.50 -39.36
C SER A 42 -11.13 60.53 -38.05
N ARG A 43 -12.12 59.64 -37.92
CA ARG A 43 -12.69 59.31 -36.61
C ARG A 43 -11.56 58.69 -35.81
N SER A 44 -10.97 59.51 -34.95
CA SER A 44 -10.29 59.05 -33.75
C SER A 44 -11.21 58.06 -33.07
N ALA A 45 -10.93 56.77 -33.27
CA ALA A 45 -11.50 55.72 -32.46
C ALA A 45 -10.93 55.94 -31.06
N PHE A 46 -11.67 56.69 -30.25
CA PHE A 46 -11.46 56.78 -28.81
C PHE A 46 -11.60 55.35 -28.29
N HIS A 47 -10.49 54.61 -28.25
CA HIS A 47 -10.36 53.51 -27.32
C HIS A 47 -10.50 54.17 -25.94
N PRO A 48 -11.59 53.90 -25.18
CA PRO A 48 -11.61 54.32 -23.81
C PRO A 48 -10.45 53.60 -23.14
N LEU A 49 -9.45 54.37 -22.70
CA LEU A 49 -8.40 53.85 -21.83
C LEU A 49 -9.12 53.40 -20.56
N ARG A 50 -9.43 52.09 -20.49
CA ARG A 50 -9.95 51.45 -19.28
C ARG A 50 -8.91 51.69 -18.20
N SER A 51 -9.17 52.66 -17.34
CA SER A 51 -8.46 52.80 -16.08
C SER A 51 -8.51 51.43 -15.39
N PRO A 52 -7.37 50.83 -15.01
CA PRO A 52 -7.39 49.60 -14.23
C PRO A 52 -8.12 49.92 -12.92
N ALA A 53 -9.31 49.37 -12.73
CA ALA A 53 -10.04 49.54 -11.49
C ALA A 53 -9.24 48.88 -10.36
N GLY A 54 -8.85 49.67 -9.36
CA GLY A 54 -8.22 49.14 -8.16
C GLY A 54 -9.25 48.36 -7.33
N PHE A 55 -8.83 47.25 -6.76
CA PHE A 55 -9.65 46.46 -5.85
C PHE A 55 -9.95 47.23 -4.56
N THR A 56 -11.15 47.08 -4.02
CA THR A 56 -11.52 47.74 -2.75
C THR A 56 -11.03 46.96 -1.53
N LEU A 57 -10.86 47.63 -0.38
CA LEU A 57 -10.57 46.96 0.89
C LEU A 57 -11.65 45.93 1.27
N LEU A 58 -12.92 46.23 0.97
CA LEU A 58 -14.04 45.32 1.22
C LEU A 58 -13.96 44.07 0.33
N GLU A 59 -13.61 44.23 -0.94
CA GLU A 59 -13.44 43.12 -1.88
C GLU A 59 -12.27 42.21 -1.48
N MET A 60 -11.15 42.78 -1.02
CA MET A 60 -10.04 42.00 -0.47
C MET A 60 -10.44 41.27 0.82
N LEU A 61 -11.25 41.90 1.70
CA LEU A 61 -11.77 41.26 2.90
C LEU A 61 -12.71 40.08 2.56
N ILE A 62 -13.61 40.25 1.59
CA ILE A 62 -14.50 39.20 1.10
C ILE A 62 -13.69 38.08 0.42
N ALA A 63 -12.70 38.42 -0.41
CA ALA A 63 -11.84 37.43 -1.06
C ALA A 63 -11.04 36.60 -0.04
N LEU A 64 -10.48 37.22 0.99
CA LEU A 64 -9.79 36.53 2.09
C LEU A 64 -10.74 35.67 2.92
N PHE A 65 -11.97 36.14 3.18
CA PHE A 65 -13.00 35.36 3.87
C PHE A 65 -13.42 34.11 3.07
N LEU A 66 -13.66 34.27 1.77
CA LEU A 66 -14.01 33.15 0.87
C LEU A 66 -12.84 32.17 0.72
N LEU A 67 -11.61 32.67 0.55
CA LEU A 67 -10.40 31.84 0.51
C LEU A 67 -10.21 31.06 1.82
N GLY A 68 -10.37 31.71 2.96
CA GLY A 68 -10.32 31.07 4.28
C GLY A 68 -11.41 30.00 4.46
N GLY A 69 -12.63 30.28 4.01
CA GLY A 69 -13.73 29.30 4.02
C GLY A 69 -13.47 28.09 3.13
N VAL A 70 -12.93 28.28 1.93
CA VAL A 70 -12.51 27.17 1.05
C VAL A 70 -11.39 26.36 1.70
N LEU A 71 -10.36 27.03 2.24
CA LEU A 71 -9.26 26.37 2.94
C LEU A 71 -9.74 25.54 4.15
N ALA A 72 -10.67 26.07 4.95
CA ALA A 72 -11.24 25.36 6.10
C ALA A 72 -11.98 24.06 5.72
N VAL A 73 -12.53 23.96 4.50
CA VAL A 73 -13.19 22.75 3.98
C VAL A 73 -12.19 21.80 3.28
N VAL A 74 -11.14 22.34 2.67
CA VAL A 74 -10.14 21.58 1.90
C VAL A 74 -9.06 20.96 2.78
N LEU A 75 -8.49 21.71 3.73
CA LEU A 75 -7.38 21.22 4.58
C LEU A 75 -7.71 19.92 5.34
N PRO A 76 -8.88 19.76 6.00
CA PRO A 76 -9.21 18.52 6.72
C PRO A 76 -9.34 17.27 5.83
N ARG A 77 -9.42 17.43 4.49
CA ARG A 77 -9.48 16.32 3.53
C ARG A 77 -8.10 15.81 3.13
N ILE A 78 -7.03 16.53 3.47
CA ILE A 78 -5.65 16.14 3.18
C ILE A 78 -5.15 15.26 4.34
N SER A 79 -5.40 13.96 4.26
CA SER A 79 -4.79 12.99 5.18
C SER A 79 -3.32 12.81 4.84
N PHE A 80 -2.42 13.34 5.68
CA PHE A 80 -0.98 13.04 5.64
C PHE A 80 -0.64 11.65 6.24
N GLU A 81 -1.64 10.75 6.35
CA GLU A 81 -1.43 9.36 6.76
C GLU A 81 -0.49 8.68 5.78
N GLU A 82 0.55 8.03 6.30
CA GLU A 82 1.49 7.31 5.45
C GLU A 82 0.82 6.03 4.90
N ASP A 83 0.85 5.85 3.58
CA ASP A 83 0.13 4.75 2.91
C ASP A 83 0.65 3.39 3.39
N LEU A 84 -0.27 2.49 3.75
CA LEU A 84 -0.03 1.13 4.20
C LEU A 84 0.91 0.37 3.24
N ARG A 85 0.73 0.52 1.92
CA ARG A 85 1.60 -0.13 0.93
C ARG A 85 3.00 0.49 0.89
N SER A 86 3.11 1.80 1.12
CA SER A 86 4.40 2.48 1.25
C SER A 86 5.18 2.01 2.48
N THR A 87 4.52 1.85 3.64
CA THR A 87 5.14 1.34 4.87
C THR A 87 5.51 -0.13 4.75
N GLY A 88 4.66 -0.95 4.13
CA GLY A 88 5.01 -2.34 3.78
C GLY A 88 6.26 -2.40 2.89
N ARG A 89 6.36 -1.55 1.85
CA ARG A 89 7.56 -1.44 1.02
C ARG A 89 8.81 -0.99 1.80
N LYS A 90 8.67 -0.04 2.74
CA LYS A 90 9.78 0.36 3.64
C LYS A 90 10.25 -0.84 4.46
N LEU A 91 9.32 -1.60 5.05
CA LEU A 91 9.64 -2.76 5.87
C LEU A 91 10.31 -3.89 5.05
N VAL A 92 9.87 -4.14 3.81
CA VAL A 92 10.60 -5.02 2.86
C VAL A 92 12.01 -4.50 2.57
N GLY A 93 12.20 -3.18 2.48
CA GLY A 93 13.52 -2.54 2.41
C GLY A 93 14.39 -2.89 3.61
N VAL A 94 13.87 -2.71 4.84
CA VAL A 94 14.56 -3.05 6.09
C VAL A 94 14.96 -4.52 6.13
N LEU A 95 14.05 -5.44 5.81
CA LEU A 95 14.34 -6.88 5.74
C LEU A 95 15.49 -7.19 4.76
N ARG A 96 15.52 -6.55 3.58
CA ARG A 96 16.60 -6.72 2.60
C ARG A 96 17.92 -6.10 3.05
N THR A 97 17.89 -4.94 3.71
CA THR A 97 19.08 -4.31 4.29
C THR A 97 19.72 -5.23 5.32
N PHE A 98 18.95 -5.81 6.23
CA PHE A 98 19.47 -6.73 7.25
C PHE A 98 19.92 -8.08 6.67
N GLN A 99 19.22 -8.59 5.67
CA GLN A 99 19.65 -9.77 4.92
C GLN A 99 21.03 -9.55 4.26
N GLY A 100 21.21 -8.39 3.60
CA GLY A 100 22.47 -8.01 2.98
C GLY A 100 23.57 -7.75 4.01
N GLN A 101 23.24 -7.09 5.12
CA GLN A 101 24.20 -6.78 6.18
C GLN A 101 24.68 -8.05 6.90
N ALA A 102 23.77 -8.95 7.31
CA ALA A 102 24.14 -10.23 7.94
C ALA A 102 25.06 -11.06 7.03
N ALA A 103 24.81 -11.04 5.72
CA ALA A 103 25.65 -11.71 4.73
C ALA A 103 27.00 -11.01 4.50
N ALA A 104 27.06 -9.67 4.52
CA ALA A 104 28.30 -8.92 4.35
C ALA A 104 29.22 -9.02 5.57
N ASP A 105 28.65 -8.80 6.76
CA ASP A 105 29.37 -8.79 8.05
C ASP A 105 29.60 -10.21 8.60
N GLN A 106 29.11 -11.24 7.91
CA GLN A 106 29.12 -12.66 8.32
C GLN A 106 28.61 -12.92 9.74
N THR A 107 27.76 -12.03 10.26
CA THR A 107 27.30 -12.02 11.65
C THR A 107 25.77 -12.09 11.69
N PRO A 108 25.16 -12.98 12.51
CA PRO A 108 23.70 -13.06 12.58
C PRO A 108 23.10 -11.79 13.19
N LEU A 109 21.97 -11.34 12.65
CA LEU A 109 21.24 -10.17 13.13
C LEU A 109 19.85 -10.58 13.61
N ARG A 110 19.24 -9.80 14.49
CA ARG A 110 17.86 -9.98 14.95
C ARG A 110 17.08 -8.68 14.85
N LEU A 111 15.95 -8.71 14.14
CA LEU A 111 14.97 -7.64 14.14
C LEU A 111 13.90 -7.94 15.19
N TYR A 112 13.82 -7.10 16.20
CA TYR A 112 12.72 -7.11 17.16
C TYR A 112 11.57 -6.25 16.63
N LEU A 113 10.36 -6.79 16.76
CA LEU A 113 9.09 -6.16 16.43
C LEU A 113 8.26 -6.11 17.72
N ASP A 114 7.93 -4.92 18.19
CA ASP A 114 7.03 -4.69 19.32
C ASP A 114 5.65 -4.32 18.78
N LEU A 115 4.72 -5.27 18.85
CA LEU A 115 3.38 -5.16 18.28
C LEU A 115 2.51 -4.16 19.04
N ASP A 116 2.78 -3.97 20.34
CA ASP A 116 1.98 -3.13 21.22
C ASP A 116 2.36 -1.65 21.06
N GLN A 117 3.65 -1.36 20.88
CA GLN A 117 4.17 0.00 20.71
C GLN A 117 4.41 0.40 19.25
N GLY A 118 4.28 -0.53 18.29
CA GLY A 118 4.60 -0.28 16.89
C GLY A 118 6.08 0.04 16.64
N LEU A 119 6.97 -0.46 17.51
CA LEU A 119 8.41 -0.21 17.44
C LEU A 119 9.16 -1.38 16.80
N TYR A 120 10.28 -1.07 16.15
CA TYR A 120 11.21 -2.08 15.65
C TYR A 120 12.68 -1.64 15.77
N TRP A 121 13.56 -2.57 16.12
CA TRP A 121 15.00 -2.32 16.26
C TRP A 121 15.82 -3.56 15.89
N MET A 122 17.11 -3.33 15.63
CA MET A 122 18.07 -4.38 15.29
C MET A 122 19.02 -4.64 16.45
N MET A 123 19.36 -5.92 16.66
CA MET A 123 20.46 -6.38 17.50
C MET A 123 21.41 -7.24 16.66
N VAL A 124 22.70 -7.18 16.97
CA VAL A 124 23.74 -8.07 16.43
C VAL A 124 23.89 -9.24 17.40
N ILE A 125 23.91 -10.49 16.91
CA ILE A 125 24.09 -11.68 17.74
C ILE A 125 25.58 -12.08 17.71
N GLU A 126 26.30 -11.84 18.80
CA GLU A 126 27.68 -12.25 18.98
C GLU A 126 27.76 -13.45 19.94
N GLY A 127 27.75 -14.66 19.35
CA GLY A 127 27.80 -15.92 20.09
C GLY A 127 26.52 -16.19 20.89
N LYS A 128 26.49 -15.77 22.16
CA LYS A 128 25.33 -15.85 23.06
C LYS A 128 24.82 -14.49 23.54
N GLU A 129 25.50 -13.41 23.17
CA GLU A 129 25.13 -12.05 23.54
C GLU A 129 24.43 -11.33 22.38
N GLU A 130 23.53 -10.41 22.72
CA GLU A 130 22.93 -9.49 21.76
C GLU A 130 23.49 -8.09 22.02
N ARG A 131 24.05 -7.46 20.99
CA ARG A 131 24.72 -6.15 21.05
C ARG A 131 24.04 -5.14 20.14
N LEU A 132 24.15 -3.85 20.47
CA LEU A 132 23.65 -2.79 19.61
C LEU A 132 24.48 -2.72 18.31
N PRO A 133 23.85 -2.45 17.15
CA PRO A 133 24.56 -2.35 15.88
C PRO A 133 25.50 -1.14 15.84
N LEU A 134 26.62 -1.30 15.12
CA LEU A 134 27.61 -0.24 14.94
C LEU A 134 27.08 0.93 14.09
N ASP A 135 26.21 0.63 13.12
CA ASP A 135 25.56 1.61 12.25
C ASP A 135 24.69 2.58 13.10
N PRO A 136 25.01 3.90 13.12
CA PRO A 136 24.21 4.88 13.85
C PRO A 136 22.74 4.92 13.44
N ALA A 137 22.39 4.52 12.21
CA ALA A 137 21.01 4.48 11.74
C ALA A 137 20.13 3.43 12.48
N TRP A 138 20.73 2.50 13.23
CA TRP A 138 20.04 1.39 13.90
C TRP A 138 20.28 1.33 15.41
N LYS A 139 20.98 2.31 16.00
CA LYS A 139 21.22 2.37 17.46
C LYS A 139 19.97 2.70 18.28
N THR A 140 18.97 3.32 17.65
CA THR A 140 17.70 3.69 18.27
C THR A 140 16.54 2.89 17.66
N PRO A 141 15.54 2.47 18.45
CA PRO A 141 14.30 1.94 17.92
C PRO A 141 13.63 2.90 16.95
N ARG A 142 12.99 2.36 15.93
CA ARG A 142 12.21 3.08 14.94
C ARG A 142 10.73 2.78 15.12
N THR A 143 9.89 3.77 14.85
CA THR A 143 8.43 3.66 14.99
C THR A 143 7.78 3.41 13.62
N LEU A 144 6.71 2.63 13.60
CA LEU A 144 5.75 2.61 12.50
C LEU A 144 4.94 3.92 12.49
N PRO A 145 4.37 4.34 11.36
CA PRO A 145 3.42 5.46 11.34
C PRO A 145 2.23 5.18 12.27
N GLU A 146 1.75 6.19 12.99
CA GLU A 146 0.64 6.06 13.96
C GLU A 146 -0.65 5.50 13.35
N SER A 147 -0.82 5.67 12.03
CA SER A 147 -1.95 5.12 11.26
C SER A 147 -1.87 3.62 10.97
N ILE A 148 -0.78 2.94 11.35
CA ILE A 148 -0.48 1.55 10.96
C ILE A 148 -0.04 0.74 12.18
N ARG A 149 -0.80 -0.33 12.49
CA ARG A 149 -0.51 -1.28 13.57
C ARG A 149 -0.01 -2.62 13.05
N LEU A 150 0.90 -3.24 13.80
CA LEU A 150 1.38 -4.61 13.56
C LEU A 150 0.42 -5.57 14.26
N THR A 151 -0.46 -6.24 13.51
CA THR A 151 -1.58 -7.00 14.08
C THR A 151 -1.24 -8.44 14.44
N GLU A 152 -0.32 -9.03 13.69
CA GLU A 152 0.07 -10.43 13.85
C GLU A 152 1.47 -10.63 13.28
N VAL A 153 2.28 -11.42 13.99
CA VAL A 153 3.57 -11.94 13.50
C VAL A 153 3.65 -13.42 13.79
N SER A 154 3.91 -14.22 12.77
CA SER A 154 4.08 -15.68 12.84
C SER A 154 5.49 -16.04 12.40
N ILE A 155 6.29 -16.64 13.29
CA ILE A 155 7.67 -17.09 13.05
C ILE A 155 7.71 -18.60 13.30
N GLY A 156 7.89 -19.38 12.23
CA GLY A 156 7.84 -20.85 12.30
C GLY A 156 6.47 -21.39 12.77
N GLN A 157 6.33 -21.66 14.06
CA GLN A 157 5.07 -22.09 14.71
C GLN A 157 4.61 -21.11 15.81
N ASP A 158 5.43 -20.13 16.17
CA ASP A 158 5.10 -19.13 17.18
C ASP A 158 4.32 -18.00 16.51
N LYS A 159 3.07 -17.80 16.94
CA LYS A 159 2.18 -16.76 16.42
C LYS A 159 1.82 -15.78 17.54
N ARG A 160 2.14 -14.51 17.32
CA ARG A 160 1.92 -13.39 18.25
C ARG A 160 0.91 -12.41 17.66
N MET A 161 -0.02 -11.96 18.50
CA MET A 161 -1.01 -10.90 18.22
C MET A 161 -0.70 -9.61 19.01
N GLY A 162 0.36 -9.62 19.81
CA GLY A 162 0.80 -8.57 20.73
C GLY A 162 2.15 -8.93 21.33
N GLY A 163 2.74 -8.02 22.11
CA GLY A 163 4.08 -8.17 22.69
C GLY A 163 5.20 -8.14 21.65
N ARG A 164 6.31 -8.82 21.95
CA ARG A 164 7.51 -8.82 21.10
C ARG A 164 7.68 -10.11 20.30
N ALA A 165 8.10 -9.97 19.05
CA ALA A 165 8.58 -11.03 18.17
C ALA A 165 9.99 -10.69 17.67
N GLY A 166 10.84 -11.69 17.44
CA GLY A 166 12.23 -11.51 16.99
C GLY A 166 12.52 -12.34 15.74
N VAL A 167 12.78 -11.69 14.61
CA VAL A 167 13.11 -12.33 13.32
C VAL A 167 14.62 -12.39 13.16
N THR A 168 15.18 -13.58 12.95
CA THR A 168 16.62 -13.79 12.81
C THR A 168 17.08 -13.72 11.33
N PHE A 169 18.23 -13.09 11.08
CA PHE A 169 18.91 -13.03 9.79
C PHE A 169 20.23 -13.78 9.90
N PHE A 170 20.51 -14.65 8.94
CA PHE A 170 21.63 -15.58 9.01
C PHE A 170 22.80 -15.14 8.09
N PRO A 171 24.07 -15.39 8.47
CA PRO A 171 25.25 -15.07 7.66
C PRO A 171 25.29 -15.62 6.22
N ASN A 172 24.46 -16.61 5.92
CA ASN A 172 24.29 -17.17 4.57
C ASN A 172 23.25 -16.42 3.72
N GLY A 173 22.81 -15.23 4.14
CA GLY A 173 21.80 -14.43 3.45
C GLY A 173 20.37 -14.98 3.56
N ARG A 174 20.11 -15.94 4.45
CA ARG A 174 18.75 -16.39 4.75
C ARG A 174 18.11 -15.49 5.79
N ILE A 175 16.80 -15.33 5.68
CA ILE A 175 15.95 -14.71 6.70
C ILE A 175 15.12 -15.84 7.32
N GLU A 176 14.89 -15.78 8.63
CA GLU A 176 13.98 -16.68 9.34
C GLU A 176 12.55 -16.57 8.76
N PRO A 177 11.86 -17.68 8.46
CA PRO A 177 10.54 -17.63 7.85
C PRO A 177 9.53 -16.92 8.76
N VAL A 178 9.09 -15.74 8.32
CA VAL A 178 8.15 -14.87 9.04
C VAL A 178 7.00 -14.48 8.13
N THR A 179 5.79 -14.49 8.67
CA THR A 179 4.61 -13.82 8.10
C THR A 179 4.11 -12.78 9.07
N MET A 180 3.95 -11.54 8.63
CA MET A 180 3.49 -10.42 9.45
C MET A 180 2.36 -9.67 8.75
N TYR A 181 1.42 -9.14 9.54
CA TYR A 181 0.24 -8.45 9.02
C TYR A 181 0.15 -7.03 9.58
N LEU A 182 0.28 -6.05 8.69
CA LEU A 182 0.02 -4.65 8.96
C LEU A 182 -1.47 -4.37 8.75
N MET A 183 -2.06 -3.48 9.54
CA MET A 183 -3.41 -2.96 9.32
C MET A 183 -3.44 -1.45 9.58
N ASP A 184 -4.16 -0.72 8.72
CA ASP A 184 -4.34 0.72 8.89
C ASP A 184 -5.57 1.08 9.75
N ASN A 185 -5.78 2.39 9.97
CA ASN A 185 -6.95 2.95 10.64
C ASN A 185 -8.29 2.65 9.94
N ARG A 186 -8.26 2.27 8.66
CA ARG A 186 -9.44 1.97 7.83
C ARG A 186 -9.71 0.47 7.73
N ASN A 187 -8.95 -0.33 8.50
CA ASN A 187 -8.94 -1.79 8.52
C ASN A 187 -8.54 -2.45 7.18
N ASN A 188 -7.79 -1.75 6.33
CA ASN A 188 -7.11 -2.38 5.20
C ASN A 188 -5.99 -3.28 5.73
N LEU A 189 -5.89 -4.50 5.22
CA LEU A 189 -4.84 -5.47 5.59
C LEU A 189 -3.69 -5.42 4.59
N LEU A 190 -2.47 -5.59 5.08
CA LEU A 190 -1.30 -5.87 4.24
C LEU A 190 -0.43 -6.95 4.88
N GLY A 191 -0.45 -8.13 4.29
CA GLY A 191 0.45 -9.23 4.62
C GLY A 191 1.83 -9.03 3.98
N LEU A 192 2.88 -9.27 4.77
CA LEU A 192 4.24 -9.49 4.29
C LEU A 192 4.68 -10.90 4.71
N ALA A 193 5.19 -11.70 3.79
CA ALA A 193 5.68 -13.05 4.07
C ALA A 193 7.07 -13.27 3.47
N VAL A 194 7.96 -13.88 4.26
CA VAL A 194 9.27 -14.33 3.81
C VAL A 194 9.19 -15.83 3.55
N ASP A 195 9.35 -16.21 2.29
CA ASP A 195 9.22 -17.60 1.86
C ASP A 195 10.37 -18.48 2.36
N SER A 196 10.04 -19.61 3.00
CA SER A 196 11.02 -20.48 3.66
C SER A 196 11.95 -21.25 2.72
N LEU A 197 11.57 -21.39 1.45
CA LEU A 197 12.29 -22.19 0.45
C LEU A 197 13.19 -21.32 -0.43
N THR A 198 12.68 -20.14 -0.82
CA THR A 198 13.33 -19.23 -1.78
C THR A 198 13.93 -17.99 -1.12
N GLY A 199 13.57 -17.67 0.13
CA GLY A 199 13.93 -16.41 0.78
C GLY A 199 13.24 -15.18 0.16
N ALA A 200 12.31 -15.38 -0.78
CA ALA A 200 11.60 -14.29 -1.44
C ALA A 200 10.64 -13.60 -0.47
N ILE A 201 10.68 -12.26 -0.45
CA ILE A 201 9.76 -11.45 0.34
C ILE A 201 8.54 -11.11 -0.53
N ARG A 202 7.38 -11.62 -0.14
CA ARG A 202 6.08 -11.42 -0.79
C ARG A 202 5.27 -10.38 -0.03
N ILE A 203 4.50 -9.58 -0.75
CA ILE A 203 3.49 -8.66 -0.21
C ILE A 203 2.13 -9.10 -0.77
N SER A 204 1.08 -9.05 0.05
CA SER A 204 -0.29 -9.39 -0.34
C SER A 204 -1.26 -8.50 0.42
N ASP A 205 -2.30 -8.02 -0.26
CA ASP A 205 -3.42 -7.29 0.38
C ASP A 205 -4.40 -8.28 1.04
N GLU A 206 -4.35 -9.56 0.62
CA GLU A 206 -5.06 -10.68 1.22
C GLU A 206 -4.19 -11.41 2.25
N ARG A 207 -4.85 -12.13 3.16
CA ARG A 207 -4.17 -13.00 4.11
C ARG A 207 -3.47 -14.14 3.35
N PHE A 208 -2.15 -14.29 3.51
CA PHE A 208 -1.49 -15.54 3.10
C PHE A 208 -2.17 -16.72 3.79
N ASP A 209 -2.64 -17.69 3.02
CA ASP A 209 -3.20 -18.92 3.56
C ASP A 209 -2.20 -19.53 4.54
N PRO A 210 -2.62 -19.83 5.79
CA PRO A 210 -1.73 -20.47 6.74
C PRO A 210 -1.28 -21.80 6.13
N PRO A 211 0.03 -22.11 6.11
CA PRO A 211 0.49 -23.40 5.63
C PRO A 211 -0.28 -24.49 6.41
N PRO A 212 -1.01 -25.40 5.73
CA PRO A 212 -1.95 -26.29 6.39
C PRO A 212 -1.20 -27.11 7.43
N ASN A 213 -1.65 -27.00 8.69
CA ASN A 213 -1.02 -27.52 9.90
C ASN A 213 -0.30 -28.87 9.67
N ARG A 214 1.00 -28.81 9.38
CA ARG A 214 1.79 -30.00 9.05
C ARG A 214 2.13 -30.70 10.36
N PHE A 215 1.59 -31.92 10.49
CA PHE A 215 1.57 -32.77 11.68
C PHE A 215 0.55 -32.40 12.77
N ILE A 216 -0.72 -32.75 12.50
CA ILE A 216 -1.48 -33.52 13.48
C ILE A 216 -1.16 -35.01 13.24
N PRO A 217 -0.33 -35.68 14.06
CA PRO A 217 -0.10 -37.12 13.94
C PRO A 217 -1.43 -37.86 14.11
N ASP A 218 -1.71 -38.88 13.32
CA ASP A 218 -3.07 -39.45 13.22
C ASP A 218 -3.64 -39.97 14.56
N ARG A 219 -2.76 -40.38 15.49
CA ARG A 219 -3.10 -40.69 16.89
C ARG A 219 -3.90 -39.58 17.60
N VAL A 220 -3.61 -38.31 17.31
CA VAL A 220 -4.29 -37.15 17.92
C VAL A 220 -5.66 -36.91 17.26
N LYS A 221 -5.81 -37.19 15.95
CA LYS A 221 -7.11 -37.11 15.26
C LYS A 221 -8.10 -38.12 15.81
N VAL A 222 -7.64 -39.31 16.20
CA VAL A 222 -8.47 -40.34 16.85
C VAL A 222 -8.95 -39.86 18.22
N LEU A 223 -8.05 -39.30 19.04
CA LEU A 223 -8.39 -38.79 20.37
C LEU A 223 -9.37 -37.61 20.34
N LEU A 224 -9.19 -36.66 19.40
CA LEU A 224 -10.11 -35.54 19.19
C LEU A 224 -11.51 -35.99 18.75
N LYS A 225 -11.61 -37.05 17.95
CA LYS A 225 -12.91 -37.64 17.58
C LYS A 225 -13.56 -38.35 18.78
N ALA A 226 -12.78 -39.15 19.53
CA ALA A 226 -13.29 -39.88 20.69
C ALA A 226 -13.85 -38.93 21.77
N SER A 227 -13.13 -37.85 22.09
CA SER A 227 -13.59 -36.86 23.08
C SER A 227 -14.81 -36.07 22.62
N ALA A 228 -14.89 -35.70 21.33
CA ALA A 228 -16.09 -35.09 20.75
C ALA A 228 -17.31 -36.03 20.80
N GLN A 229 -17.13 -37.33 20.57
CA GLN A 229 -18.19 -38.34 20.67
C GLN A 229 -18.65 -38.55 22.13
N GLN A 230 -17.74 -38.51 23.09
CA GLN A 230 -18.04 -38.61 24.52
C GLN A 230 -18.76 -37.36 25.07
N ALA A 231 -18.44 -36.17 24.56
CA ALA A 231 -19.16 -34.95 24.90
C ALA A 231 -20.63 -34.99 24.43
N GLY A 232 -20.93 -35.65 23.31
CA GLY A 232 -22.29 -35.80 22.78
C GLY A 232 -23.16 -36.87 23.47
N THR A 233 -22.60 -37.72 24.34
CA THR A 233 -23.31 -38.89 24.89
C THR A 233 -23.72 -38.77 26.38
N ASN A 234 -23.16 -37.81 27.13
CA ASN A 234 -23.51 -37.58 28.54
C ASN A 234 -24.69 -36.61 28.77
N GLY A 235 -25.44 -36.24 27.72
CA GLY A 235 -26.53 -35.25 27.80
C GLY A 235 -27.89 -35.77 28.26
N THR A 236 -28.12 -37.09 28.30
CA THR A 236 -29.50 -37.64 28.25
C THR A 236 -29.79 -38.78 29.25
N ALA A 237 -29.45 -38.62 30.53
CA ALA A 237 -29.95 -39.50 31.59
C ALA A 237 -29.90 -38.87 33.00
N ARG A 238 -30.98 -38.17 33.42
CA ARG A 238 -31.27 -37.88 34.83
C ARG A 238 -32.78 -37.83 35.12
N GLY A 239 -33.45 -38.96 34.92
CA GLY A 239 -34.68 -39.27 35.65
C GLY A 239 -34.28 -39.78 37.05
N GLY A 240 -34.77 -39.14 38.11
CA GLY A 240 -34.31 -39.41 39.48
C GLY A 240 -34.85 -40.71 40.10
N PRO A 241 -34.18 -41.27 41.12
CA PRO A 241 -34.68 -42.42 41.86
C PRO A 241 -35.80 -42.02 42.85
N ALA A 242 -36.81 -42.88 42.96
CA ALA A 242 -37.96 -42.69 43.85
C ALA A 242 -37.58 -42.89 45.34
N ALA A 243 -38.31 -42.22 46.22
CA ALA A 243 -38.17 -42.37 47.67
C ALA A 243 -38.85 -43.65 48.18
N PRO A 244 -38.25 -44.40 49.14
CA PRO A 244 -38.94 -45.48 49.83
C PRO A 244 -39.84 -44.90 50.94
N SER A 245 -41.12 -45.24 50.88
CA SER A 245 -42.07 -44.98 51.97
C SER A 245 -41.74 -45.84 53.20
N ARG A 246 -41.94 -45.29 54.40
CA ARG A 246 -41.59 -45.92 55.68
C ARG A 246 -42.85 -46.11 56.51
N ALA A 247 -43.29 -47.35 56.71
CA ALA A 247 -44.37 -47.68 57.63
C ALA A 247 -44.17 -49.10 58.21
N GLN A 248 -43.95 -49.13 59.52
CA GLN A 248 -44.06 -50.25 60.47
C GLN A 248 -43.22 -51.51 60.16
#